data_AF-A0A502G1K9-F1
#
_entry.id   AF-A0A502G1K9-F1
#
_cell.length_a   1.000
_cell.length_b   1.000
_cell.length_c   1.000
_cell.angle_alpha   90.00
_cell.angle_beta   90.00
_cell.angle_gamma   90.00
#
_symmetry.space_group_name_H-M   'P 1'
#
loop_
_entity.id
_entity.type
_entity.pdbx_description
1 polymer ?
#
loop_
_entity_poly.entity_id
_entity_poly.type
_entity_poly.pdbx_seq_one_letter_code
_entity_poly.pdbx_strand_id
1 'polypeptide(L)'
;MQAEIIVDIKVVDENGYPVKLTEFDKNKLNLIDYNNAARFSYDWSISEIENIYTHTLADNTLTTTPGPLSDVQSFRFWVTTVVETPVSIGAMILLPDESTVSTHSTEFDSHIQCLGIAPSRYKLADVSFTQQNTSDSPKYPDGVTIDQDNYYLSLKNGNPIVAVEWRYGSMNIFAQRNTSASTQQLYAWPLDANKTQTISVQSATAIDNYDITVNNYPGQVTFTRISAALTDNPLSDTFDNPLTFRILDNLGNYGDFTVSQTNSFNTMKIVDYPA
;
A
#
# COMPACT_ATOMS: atom_id res chain seq x y z
N MET A 1 6.88 3.19 5.94
CA MET A 1 7.48 2.46 7.10
C MET A 1 7.31 3.29 8.36
N GLN A 2 7.20 2.64 9.53
CA GLN A 2 7.29 3.30 10.85
C GLN A 2 8.07 2.41 11.81
N ALA A 3 8.56 3.00 12.89
CA ALA A 3 9.11 2.28 14.04
C ALA A 3 8.18 2.44 15.26
N GLU A 4 7.93 1.34 15.97
CA GLU A 4 7.27 1.37 17.28
C GLU A 4 8.27 1.81 18.34
N ILE A 5 7.92 2.86 19.08
CA ILE A 5 8.70 3.36 20.20
C ILE A 5 7.85 3.23 21.46
N ILE A 6 8.36 2.51 22.46
CA ILE A 6 7.71 2.35 23.76
C ILE A 6 8.49 3.17 24.78
N VAL A 7 7.79 4.07 25.47
CA VAL A 7 8.33 4.85 26.58
C VAL A 7 7.78 4.24 27.87
N ASP A 8 8.69 3.69 28.67
CA ASP A 8 8.38 3.15 29.99
C ASP A 8 8.67 4.20 31.07
N ILE A 9 7.64 4.57 31.84
CA ILE A 9 7.73 5.59 32.87
C ILE A 9 7.35 4.99 34.22
N LYS A 10 8.19 5.23 35.22
CA LYS A 10 7.88 5.03 36.63
C LYS A 10 7.87 6.40 37.32
N VAL A 11 6.78 6.70 38.00
CA VAL A 11 6.66 7.91 38.82
C VAL A 11 6.56 7.50 40.27
N VAL A 12 7.24 8.23 41.15
CA VAL A 12 7.17 8.05 42.59
C VAL A 12 6.88 9.39 43.28
N ASP A 13 6.20 9.36 44.41
CA ASP A 13 6.03 10.54 45.27
C ASP A 13 7.31 10.84 46.09
N GLU A 14 7.26 11.89 46.90
CA GLU A 14 8.37 12.30 47.78
C GLU A 14 8.81 11.20 48.78
N ASN A 15 7.94 10.24 49.06
CA ASN A 15 8.20 9.12 49.96
C ASN A 15 8.64 7.85 49.20
N GLY A 16 8.76 7.91 47.88
CA GLY A 16 9.12 6.79 47.01
C GLY A 16 7.97 5.84 46.66
N TYR A 17 6.72 6.19 46.98
CA TYR A 17 5.56 5.37 46.60
C TYR A 17 5.18 5.57 45.13
N PRO A 18 4.85 4.50 44.39
CA PRO A 18 4.44 4.60 42.99
C PRO A 18 3.21 5.49 42.78
N VAL A 19 3.27 6.36 41.78
CA VAL A 19 2.18 7.25 41.36
C VAL A 19 1.84 6.99 39.89
N LYS A 20 0.55 7.03 39.55
CA LYS A 20 0.10 6.96 38.16
C LYS A 20 0.06 8.33 37.52
N LEU A 21 0.47 8.40 36.26
CA LEU A 21 0.33 9.62 35.46
C LEU A 21 -1.16 9.90 35.20
N THR A 22 -1.56 11.15 35.38
CA THR A 22 -2.92 11.61 35.06
C THR A 22 -3.09 11.75 33.54
N GLU A 23 -4.33 11.85 33.07
CA GLU A 23 -4.59 12.16 31.65
C GLU A 23 -3.97 13.49 31.21
N PHE A 24 -3.85 14.47 32.13
CA PHE A 24 -3.15 15.71 31.83
C PHE A 24 -1.67 15.46 31.51
N ASP A 25 -0.99 14.66 32.34
CA ASP A 25 0.43 14.36 32.17
C ASP A 25 0.68 13.56 30.88
N LYS A 26 -0.19 12.57 30.60
CA LYS A 26 -0.10 11.75 29.39
C LYS A 26 -0.21 12.58 28.12
N ASN A 27 -1.11 13.56 28.08
CA ASN A 27 -1.27 14.49 26.95
C ASN A 27 -0.06 15.43 26.76
N LYS A 28 0.86 15.46 27.73
CA LYS A 28 2.09 16.25 27.67
C LYS A 28 3.34 15.41 27.42
N LEU A 29 3.24 14.08 27.48
CA LEU A 29 4.30 13.18 27.07
C LEU A 29 4.50 13.27 25.56
N ASN A 30 5.74 13.49 25.13
CA ASN A 30 6.12 13.54 23.73
C ASN A 30 7.49 12.90 23.51
N LEU A 31 7.74 12.45 22.28
CA LEU A 31 9.09 12.14 21.83
C LEU A 31 9.81 13.43 21.39
N ILE A 32 11.11 13.48 21.64
CA ILE A 32 11.99 14.61 21.32
C ILE A 32 13.27 14.12 20.66
N ASP A 33 13.92 15.00 19.90
CA ASP A 33 15.33 14.81 19.54
C ASP A 33 16.16 14.89 20.82
N TYR A 34 16.78 13.78 21.17
CA TYR A 34 17.57 13.63 22.37
C TYR A 34 18.73 14.62 22.45
N ASN A 35 19.32 15.02 21.32
CA ASN A 35 20.54 15.83 21.32
C ASN A 35 20.29 17.32 21.57
N ASN A 36 19.09 17.82 21.28
CA ASN A 36 18.77 19.25 21.34
C ASN A 36 17.42 19.57 21.99
N ALA A 37 16.71 18.56 22.49
CA ALA A 37 15.39 18.64 23.10
C ALA A 37 14.28 19.25 22.20
N ALA A 38 14.53 19.37 20.90
CA ALA A 38 13.53 19.85 19.96
C ALA A 38 12.47 18.78 19.71
N ARG A 39 11.24 19.23 19.45
CA ARG A 39 10.18 18.35 18.95
C ARG A 39 10.45 17.98 17.50
N PHE A 40 10.14 16.74 17.12
CA PHE A 40 10.20 16.34 15.72
C PHE A 40 9.21 17.15 14.88
N SER A 41 9.71 17.73 13.81
CA SER A 41 8.93 18.43 12.80
C SER A 41 9.53 18.18 11.43
N TYR A 42 8.67 18.17 10.40
CA TYR A 42 9.01 17.99 8.99
C TYR A 42 9.60 16.61 8.63
N ASP A 43 10.87 16.38 8.95
CA ASP A 43 11.64 15.20 8.51
C ASP A 43 11.27 13.94 9.27
N TRP A 44 10.86 14.13 10.52
CA TRP A 44 10.42 13.08 11.44
C TRP A 44 9.04 13.46 11.98
N SER A 45 8.16 12.47 12.06
CA SER A 45 6.81 12.66 12.60
C SER A 45 6.43 11.54 13.56
N ILE A 46 5.61 11.89 14.54
CA ILE A 46 5.12 11.00 15.58
C ILE A 46 3.60 10.86 15.42
N SER A 47 3.11 9.65 15.63
CA SER A 47 1.69 9.31 15.64
C SER A 47 1.42 8.31 16.77
N GLU A 48 0.21 8.32 17.32
CA GLU A 48 -0.27 7.23 18.20
C GLU A 48 -0.92 6.09 17.40
N ILE A 49 -1.12 6.31 16.10
CA ILE A 49 -1.77 5.39 15.17
C ILE A 49 -0.72 4.74 14.27
N GLU A 50 -0.71 3.40 14.28
CA GLU A 50 0.07 2.55 13.39
C GLU A 50 -0.43 2.68 11.95
N ASN A 51 0.46 2.58 10.96
CA ASN A 51 0.09 2.59 9.55
C ASN A 51 -0.20 1.18 9.03
N ILE A 52 -0.53 1.10 7.74
CA ILE A 52 -0.98 -0.15 7.11
C ILE A 52 0.15 -1.12 6.73
N TYR A 53 1.41 -0.73 6.91
CA TYR A 53 2.54 -1.52 6.45
C TYR A 53 2.94 -2.56 7.52
N THR A 54 3.48 -3.68 7.07
CA THR A 54 4.01 -4.71 7.96
C THR A 54 5.30 -4.21 8.61
N HIS A 55 5.35 -4.30 9.94
CA HIS A 55 6.54 -4.03 10.73
C HIS A 55 7.18 -5.36 11.12
N THR A 56 8.40 -5.60 10.63
CA THR A 56 9.22 -6.69 11.17
C THR A 56 10.03 -6.13 12.31
N LEU A 57 9.72 -6.54 13.54
CA LEU A 57 10.70 -6.46 14.60
C LEU A 57 11.85 -7.38 14.17
N ALA A 58 13.08 -6.86 14.18
CA ALA A 58 14.23 -7.76 14.18
C ALA A 58 14.01 -8.77 15.31
N ASP A 59 14.32 -10.03 15.07
CA ASP A 59 14.22 -11.16 16.00
C ASP A 59 15.20 -10.99 17.17
N ASN A 60 15.15 -9.82 17.81
CA ASN A 60 15.65 -9.61 19.13
C ASN A 60 14.52 -10.07 20.02
N THR A 61 14.65 -11.31 20.48
CA THR A 61 14.22 -11.67 21.82
C THR A 61 14.80 -10.65 22.81
N LEU A 62 14.21 -9.46 22.87
CA LEU A 62 14.17 -8.68 24.09
C LEU A 62 13.27 -9.50 24.98
N THR A 63 13.86 -10.49 25.65
CA THR A 63 13.35 -10.94 26.92
C THR A 63 13.42 -9.72 27.83
N THR A 64 12.41 -8.85 27.75
CA THR A 64 12.01 -8.03 28.88
C THR A 64 11.51 -9.03 29.90
N THR A 65 12.43 -9.66 30.62
CA THR A 65 12.07 -10.22 31.91
C THR A 65 11.67 -8.97 32.69
N PRO A 66 10.38 -8.77 33.04
CA PRO A 66 10.02 -7.63 33.84
C PRO A 66 10.91 -7.70 35.08
N GLY A 67 11.79 -6.70 35.24
CA GLY A 67 12.50 -6.55 36.51
C GLY A 67 11.47 -6.47 37.64
N PRO A 68 11.82 -6.81 38.88
CA PRO A 68 10.89 -7.02 40.00
C PRO A 68 10.17 -5.75 40.52
N LEU A 69 9.82 -4.78 39.67
CA LEU A 69 9.21 -3.50 40.01
C LEU A 69 7.87 -3.34 39.27
N SER A 70 6.79 -3.73 39.92
CA SER A 70 5.44 -3.99 39.37
C SER A 70 4.59 -2.79 38.93
N ASP A 71 5.14 -1.57 38.76
CA ASP A 71 4.35 -0.34 38.57
C ASP A 71 4.83 0.56 37.40
N VAL A 72 5.40 -0.03 36.35
CA VAL A 72 5.77 0.70 35.12
C VAL A 72 4.53 1.02 34.28
N GLN A 73 4.49 2.22 33.72
CA GLN A 73 3.48 2.65 32.74
C GLN A 73 4.13 2.79 31.36
N SER A 74 3.62 2.05 30.38
CA SER A 74 4.16 2.03 29.01
C SER A 74 3.30 2.85 28.06
N PHE A 75 3.93 3.70 27.27
CA PHE A 75 3.29 4.56 26.27
C PHE A 75 3.85 4.26 24.88
N ARG A 76 2.97 3.98 23.93
CA ARG A 76 3.34 3.59 22.57
C ARG A 76 3.24 4.78 21.63
N PHE A 77 4.27 4.94 20.81
CA PHE A 77 4.36 5.92 19.74
C PHE A 77 4.82 5.24 18.45
N TRP A 78 4.40 5.78 17.32
CA TRP A 78 4.82 5.39 15.99
C TRP A 78 5.58 6.53 15.35
N VAL A 79 6.81 6.26 14.94
CA VAL A 79 7.70 7.26 14.36
C VAL A 79 7.91 6.97 12.89
N THR A 80 7.74 8.00 12.05
CA THR A 80 8.01 7.93 10.60
C THR A 80 8.98 9.01 10.17
N THR A 81 9.63 8.80 9.03
CA THR A 81 10.55 9.77 8.45
C THR A 81 10.44 9.82 6.94
N VAL A 82 10.83 10.96 6.37
CA VAL A 82 11.00 11.18 4.93
C VAL A 82 12.48 11.33 4.53
N VAL A 83 13.42 11.18 5.48
CA VAL A 83 14.86 11.29 5.26
C VAL A 83 15.59 10.03 5.74
N GLU A 84 16.78 9.77 5.22
CA GLU A 84 17.63 8.65 5.64
C GLU A 84 18.62 9.01 6.75
N THR A 85 18.59 10.26 7.22
CA THR A 85 19.50 10.74 8.27
C THR A 85 19.12 10.13 9.62
N PRO A 86 20.05 9.56 10.41
CA PRO A 86 19.75 9.03 11.73
C PRO A 86 19.24 10.10 12.70
N VAL A 87 18.42 9.68 13.66
CA VAL A 87 17.96 10.52 14.77
C VAL A 87 18.09 9.79 16.10
N SER A 88 18.48 10.52 17.15
CA SER A 88 18.42 10.01 18.53
C SER A 88 17.08 10.43 19.14
N ILE A 89 16.28 9.47 19.57
CA ILE A 89 14.94 9.72 20.12
C ILE A 89 14.96 9.54 21.62
N GLY A 90 14.63 10.61 22.34
CA GLY A 90 14.30 10.59 23.76
C GLY A 90 12.82 10.85 23.99
N ALA A 91 12.42 10.88 25.26
CA ALA A 91 11.09 11.28 25.67
C ALA A 91 11.15 12.44 26.66
N MET A 92 10.11 13.26 26.66
CA MET A 92 9.95 14.38 27.58
C MET A 92 8.49 14.50 28.01
N ILE A 93 8.29 14.83 29.28
CA ILE A 93 6.98 15.15 29.85
C ILE A 93 7.03 16.55 30.48
N LEU A 94 6.00 17.35 30.23
CA LEU A 94 5.77 18.63 30.91
C LEU A 94 4.89 18.37 32.13
N LEU A 95 5.42 18.63 33.31
CA LEU A 95 4.71 18.47 34.58
C LEU A 95 3.75 19.65 34.84
N PRO A 96 2.78 19.50 35.77
CA PRO A 96 1.83 20.57 36.09
C PRO A 96 2.44 21.89 36.58
N ASP A 97 3.66 21.86 37.11
CA ASP A 97 4.42 23.04 37.55
C ASP A 97 5.23 23.70 36.41
N GLU A 98 4.97 23.29 35.17
CA GLU A 98 5.67 23.71 33.95
C GLU A 98 7.15 23.29 33.85
N SER A 99 7.63 22.48 34.80
CA SER A 99 8.94 21.84 34.67
C SER A 99 8.90 20.71 33.64
N THR A 100 10.05 20.43 33.03
CA THR A 100 10.19 19.32 32.08
C THR A 100 11.09 18.25 32.66
N VAL A 101 10.64 17.00 32.53
CA VAL A 101 11.46 15.83 32.82
C VAL A 101 11.70 15.13 31.49
N SER A 102 12.96 14.81 31.21
CA SER A 102 13.33 14.14 29.96
C SER A 102 14.23 12.95 30.24
N THR A 103 14.33 12.07 29.24
CA THR A 103 15.26 10.94 29.27
C THR A 103 16.72 11.35 29.06
N HIS A 104 17.00 12.65 28.91
CA HIS A 104 18.34 13.21 28.92
C HIS A 104 18.57 13.97 30.23
N SER A 105 19.03 13.25 31.26
CA SER A 105 19.34 13.82 32.57
C SER A 105 20.57 13.15 33.17
N THR A 106 21.13 13.74 34.23
CA THR A 106 22.29 13.16 34.93
C THR A 106 21.97 11.84 35.64
N GLU A 107 20.71 11.63 36.04
CA GLU A 107 20.27 10.46 36.81
C GLU A 107 19.73 9.35 35.92
N PHE A 108 19.05 9.73 34.84
CA PHE A 108 18.47 8.84 33.85
C PHE A 108 18.82 9.34 32.46
N ASP A 109 19.61 8.54 31.74
CA ASP A 109 20.05 8.85 30.40
C ASP A 109 19.71 7.70 29.45
N SER A 110 18.59 7.82 28.75
CA SER A 110 18.08 6.79 27.85
C SER A 110 17.57 7.38 26.54
N HIS A 111 17.95 6.74 25.46
CA HIS A 111 17.48 7.07 24.13
C HIS A 111 17.59 5.85 23.22
N ILE A 112 16.93 5.92 22.09
CA ILE A 112 17.12 4.99 20.99
C ILE A 112 17.68 5.76 19.79
N GLN A 113 18.25 5.03 18.84
CA GLN A 113 18.63 5.59 17.55
C GLN A 113 17.76 4.97 16.48
N CYS A 114 17.17 5.83 15.65
CA CYS A 114 16.39 5.41 14.49
C CYS A 114 17.09 5.88 13.23
N LEU A 115 17.15 5.00 12.23
CA LEU A 115 17.67 5.28 10.90
C LEU A 115 16.52 5.17 9.91
N GLY A 116 16.30 6.22 9.11
CA GLY A 116 15.41 6.14 7.97
C GLY A 116 16.00 5.29 6.85
N ILE A 117 15.20 4.42 6.26
CA ILE A 117 15.61 3.59 5.12
C ILE A 117 14.69 3.95 3.95
N ALA A 118 15.26 4.34 2.81
CA ALA A 118 14.47 4.59 1.62
C ALA A 118 13.77 3.29 1.16
N PRO A 119 12.49 3.36 0.75
CA PRO A 119 11.81 2.23 0.15
C PRO A 119 12.53 1.75 -1.12
N SER A 120 12.58 0.42 -1.31
CA SER A 120 13.12 -0.13 -2.54
C SER A 120 12.19 0.11 -3.72
N ARG A 121 12.76 0.42 -4.88
CA ARG A 121 12.01 0.57 -6.13
C ARG A 121 12.10 -0.73 -6.96
N TYR A 122 10.96 -1.37 -7.17
CA TYR A 122 10.78 -2.48 -8.10
C TYR A 122 10.89 -2.00 -9.55
N LYS A 123 11.49 -2.85 -10.38
CA LYS A 123 11.61 -2.72 -11.83
C LYS A 123 10.87 -3.87 -12.53
N LEU A 124 10.78 -3.81 -13.85
CA LEU A 124 10.15 -4.85 -14.68
C LEU A 124 10.75 -6.24 -14.42
N ALA A 125 12.04 -6.30 -14.08
CA ALA A 125 12.72 -7.55 -13.73
C ALA A 125 12.17 -8.20 -12.45
N ASP A 126 11.60 -7.41 -11.52
CA ASP A 126 11.13 -7.86 -10.20
C ASP A 126 9.67 -8.31 -10.20
N VAL A 127 8.96 -8.14 -11.33
CA VAL A 127 7.54 -8.47 -11.45
C VAL A 127 7.30 -9.62 -12.42
N SER A 128 6.20 -10.34 -12.22
CA SER A 128 5.65 -11.31 -13.17
C SER A 128 4.33 -10.79 -13.70
N PHE A 129 4.13 -10.88 -15.01
CA PHE A 129 2.89 -10.49 -15.68
C PHE A 129 2.37 -11.69 -16.48
N THR A 130 1.46 -12.45 -15.86
CA THR A 130 1.05 -13.77 -16.34
C THR A 130 -0.35 -13.70 -16.94
N GLN A 131 -0.49 -14.15 -18.18
CA GLN A 131 -1.78 -14.32 -18.85
C GLN A 131 -2.41 -15.66 -18.47
N GLN A 132 -3.72 -15.64 -18.23
CA GLN A 132 -4.54 -16.82 -18.03
C GLN A 132 -5.80 -16.70 -18.89
N ASN A 133 -6.08 -17.74 -19.68
CA ASN A 133 -7.37 -17.86 -20.35
C ASN A 133 -8.45 -18.11 -19.30
N THR A 134 -9.40 -17.20 -19.24
CA THR A 134 -10.52 -17.17 -18.30
C THR A 134 -11.86 -17.10 -19.03
N SER A 135 -11.86 -17.43 -20.32
CA SER A 135 -13.06 -17.49 -21.15
C SER A 135 -13.91 -18.69 -20.73
N ASP A 136 -15.02 -18.41 -20.07
CA ASP A 136 -16.04 -19.41 -19.73
C ASP A 136 -17.40 -19.07 -20.38
N SER A 137 -17.44 -18.12 -21.33
CA SER A 137 -18.69 -17.61 -21.88
C SER A 137 -19.37 -18.62 -22.81
N PRO A 138 -20.61 -19.08 -22.51
CA PRO A 138 -21.43 -19.80 -23.48
C PRO A 138 -21.80 -18.89 -24.65
N LYS A 139 -22.23 -19.47 -25.78
CA LYS A 139 -22.82 -18.69 -26.87
C LYS A 139 -24.06 -17.97 -26.38
N TYR A 140 -24.12 -16.66 -26.58
CA TYR A 140 -25.29 -15.84 -26.24
C TYR A 140 -26.40 -16.02 -27.30
N PRO A 141 -27.64 -15.61 -27.02
CA PRO A 141 -28.78 -15.81 -27.93
C PRO A 141 -28.60 -15.23 -29.34
N ASP A 142 -27.75 -14.21 -29.47
CA ASP A 142 -27.37 -13.59 -30.75
C ASP A 142 -26.20 -14.30 -31.46
N GLY A 143 -25.65 -15.35 -30.85
CA GLY A 143 -24.56 -16.18 -31.36
C GLY A 143 -23.16 -15.66 -31.05
N VAL A 144 -23.03 -14.52 -30.36
CA VAL A 144 -21.73 -13.94 -30.00
C VAL A 144 -21.06 -14.76 -28.90
N THR A 145 -19.74 -14.91 -29.02
CA THR A 145 -18.86 -15.52 -28.01
C THR A 145 -17.81 -14.52 -27.58
N ILE A 146 -17.54 -14.46 -26.28
CA ILE A 146 -16.43 -13.68 -25.73
C ILE A 146 -15.25 -14.58 -25.42
N ASP A 147 -14.11 -14.17 -25.93
CA ASP A 147 -12.79 -14.65 -25.51
C ASP A 147 -12.20 -13.67 -24.48
N GLN A 148 -11.98 -14.16 -23.26
CA GLN A 148 -11.50 -13.39 -22.11
C GLN A 148 -10.19 -13.97 -21.59
N ASP A 149 -9.20 -13.10 -21.46
CA ASP A 149 -7.99 -13.39 -20.68
C ASP A 149 -7.83 -12.44 -19.52
N ASN A 150 -7.54 -12.97 -18.34
CA ASN A 150 -7.02 -12.18 -17.23
C ASN A 150 -5.50 -12.19 -17.25
N TYR A 151 -4.91 -11.05 -16.89
CA TYR A 151 -3.49 -10.88 -16.70
C TYR A 151 -3.25 -10.46 -15.27
N TYR A 152 -2.32 -11.15 -14.61
CA TYR A 152 -2.03 -10.93 -13.21
C TYR A 152 -0.61 -10.40 -13.05
N LEU A 153 -0.51 -9.21 -12.45
CA LEU A 153 0.75 -8.62 -12.05
C LEU A 153 1.05 -8.98 -10.59
N SER A 154 2.20 -9.59 -10.36
CA SER A 154 2.68 -9.98 -9.03
C SER A 154 4.16 -9.66 -8.84
N LEU A 155 4.59 -9.56 -7.59
CA LEU A 155 6.01 -9.41 -7.24
C LEU A 155 6.67 -10.79 -7.18
N LYS A 156 7.84 -10.94 -7.81
CA LYS A 156 8.58 -12.22 -7.84
C LYS A 156 9.15 -12.63 -6.47
N ASN A 157 9.34 -11.66 -5.57
CA ASN A 157 9.78 -11.92 -4.21
C ASN A 157 8.67 -12.51 -3.31
N GLY A 158 7.43 -12.60 -3.81
CA GLY A 158 6.30 -13.15 -3.07
C GLY A 158 5.59 -12.17 -2.15
N ASN A 159 6.05 -10.91 -2.03
CA ASN A 159 5.34 -9.89 -1.26
C ASN A 159 3.99 -9.58 -1.93
N PRO A 160 2.91 -9.40 -1.16
CA PRO A 160 1.63 -8.98 -1.71
C PRO A 160 1.68 -7.50 -2.10
N ILE A 161 1.07 -7.17 -3.24
CA ILE A 161 0.74 -5.79 -3.57
C ILE A 161 -0.46 -5.39 -2.71
N VAL A 162 -0.37 -4.30 -1.96
CA VAL A 162 -1.41 -3.85 -1.01
C VAL A 162 -2.11 -2.57 -1.45
N ALA A 163 -1.53 -1.83 -2.39
CA ALA A 163 -2.17 -0.67 -2.99
C ALA A 163 -1.70 -0.43 -4.42
N VAL A 164 -2.57 0.21 -5.21
CA VAL A 164 -2.27 0.66 -6.58
C VAL A 164 -2.71 2.12 -6.72
N GLU A 165 -1.79 2.98 -7.15
CA GLU A 165 -2.07 4.38 -7.44
C GLU A 165 -2.13 4.58 -8.96
N TRP A 166 -3.33 4.83 -9.48
CA TRP A 166 -3.56 5.06 -10.91
C TRP A 166 -3.26 6.53 -11.25
N ARG A 167 -2.35 6.80 -12.19
CA ARG A 167 -1.89 8.18 -12.48
C ARG A 167 -2.67 8.88 -13.60
N TYR A 168 -3.34 8.14 -14.50
CA TYR A 168 -4.15 8.69 -15.58
C TYR A 168 -5.30 7.74 -15.97
N GLY A 169 -6.48 8.30 -16.27
CA GLY A 169 -7.60 7.57 -16.86
C GLY A 169 -8.76 7.32 -15.88
N SER A 170 -9.89 7.98 -16.13
CA SER A 170 -11.17 7.63 -15.53
C SER A 170 -11.79 6.48 -16.35
N MET A 171 -12.35 5.49 -15.65
CA MET A 171 -13.04 4.27 -16.13
C MET A 171 -12.15 3.11 -16.60
N ASN A 172 -12.58 1.91 -16.20
CA ASN A 172 -11.88 0.62 -16.22
C ASN A 172 -11.27 0.18 -17.55
N ILE A 173 -11.49 0.88 -18.69
CA ILE A 173 -10.96 0.52 -20.03
C ILE A 173 -9.86 1.50 -20.41
N PHE A 174 -8.63 1.02 -20.59
CA PHE A 174 -7.49 1.87 -20.99
C PHE A 174 -7.18 1.80 -22.49
N ALA A 175 -7.68 0.77 -23.19
CA ALA A 175 -7.53 0.65 -24.63
C ALA A 175 -8.71 -0.13 -25.23
N GLN A 176 -9.16 0.29 -26.40
CA GLN A 176 -10.27 -0.34 -27.12
C GLN A 176 -10.06 -0.26 -28.63
N ARG A 177 -10.52 -1.30 -29.32
CA ARG A 177 -10.68 -1.32 -30.77
C ARG A 177 -12.01 -1.95 -31.14
N ASN A 178 -12.87 -1.16 -31.79
CA ASN A 178 -14.10 -1.61 -32.39
C ASN A 178 -13.98 -1.56 -33.91
N THR A 179 -14.30 -2.66 -34.56
CA THR A 179 -14.47 -2.78 -36.01
C THR A 179 -15.83 -3.39 -36.29
N SER A 180 -16.30 -3.33 -37.54
CA SER A 180 -17.58 -3.96 -37.93
C SER A 180 -17.64 -5.46 -37.60
N ALA A 181 -16.49 -6.14 -37.52
CA ALA A 181 -16.39 -7.58 -37.31
C ALA A 181 -15.90 -7.98 -35.90
N SER A 182 -15.53 -7.02 -35.03
CA SER A 182 -15.01 -7.36 -33.71
C SER A 182 -15.02 -6.20 -32.72
N THR A 183 -14.96 -6.55 -31.43
CA THR A 183 -14.52 -5.63 -30.37
C THR A 183 -13.34 -6.23 -29.62
N GLN A 184 -12.38 -5.39 -29.25
CA GLN A 184 -11.37 -5.69 -28.25
C GLN A 184 -11.36 -4.58 -27.21
N GLN A 185 -11.39 -4.94 -25.93
CA GLN A 185 -11.39 -4.02 -24.80
C GLN A 185 -10.39 -4.49 -23.75
N LEU A 186 -9.54 -3.58 -23.27
CA LEU A 186 -8.52 -3.85 -22.28
C LEU A 186 -8.81 -3.09 -21.00
N TYR A 187 -8.92 -3.83 -19.92
CA TYR A 187 -9.33 -3.34 -18.62
C TYR A 187 -8.21 -3.37 -17.60
N ALA A 188 -8.25 -2.43 -16.66
CA ALA A 188 -7.49 -2.45 -15.42
C ALA A 188 -8.45 -2.37 -14.24
N TRP A 189 -8.29 -3.25 -13.26
CA TRP A 189 -9.18 -3.34 -12.12
C TRP A 189 -8.50 -2.82 -10.86
N PRO A 190 -9.22 -2.09 -10.00
CA PRO A 190 -8.74 -1.78 -8.66
C PRO A 190 -8.32 -3.05 -7.92
N LEU A 191 -7.25 -2.94 -7.13
CA LEU A 191 -6.87 -3.99 -6.20
C LEU A 191 -7.94 -4.08 -5.10
N ASP A 192 -8.72 -5.15 -5.13
CA ASP A 192 -9.86 -5.37 -4.24
C ASP A 192 -10.08 -6.87 -4.06
N ALA A 193 -11.08 -7.25 -3.26
CA ALA A 193 -11.57 -8.61 -3.15
C ALA A 193 -12.02 -9.15 -4.51
N ASN A 194 -12.01 -10.49 -4.62
CA ASN A 194 -12.58 -11.18 -5.76
C ASN A 194 -14.02 -10.72 -6.00
N LYS A 195 -14.33 -10.37 -7.25
CA LYS A 195 -15.63 -9.80 -7.60
C LYS A 195 -16.02 -10.17 -9.03
N THR A 196 -17.32 -10.37 -9.22
CA THR A 196 -17.94 -10.42 -10.54
C THR A 196 -18.20 -9.00 -11.05
N GLN A 197 -17.70 -8.70 -12.25
CA GLN A 197 -17.92 -7.44 -12.94
C GLN A 197 -18.76 -7.71 -14.18
N THR A 198 -19.78 -6.89 -14.40
CA THR A 198 -20.55 -6.94 -15.64
C THR A 198 -19.94 -5.96 -16.64
N ILE A 199 -19.55 -6.47 -17.80
CA ILE A 199 -19.12 -5.68 -18.94
C ILE A 199 -20.21 -5.72 -20.03
N SER A 200 -20.24 -4.72 -20.90
CA SER A 200 -21.21 -4.65 -21.99
C SER A 200 -20.48 -4.66 -23.33
N VAL A 201 -20.92 -5.53 -24.24
CA VAL A 201 -20.47 -5.56 -25.63
C VAL A 201 -21.66 -5.21 -26.54
N GLN A 202 -21.48 -4.21 -27.39
CA GLN A 202 -22.46 -3.84 -28.40
C GLN A 202 -22.28 -4.73 -29.63
N SER A 203 -23.36 -5.39 -30.05
CA SER A 203 -23.48 -6.05 -31.35
C SER A 203 -24.43 -5.27 -32.27
N ALA A 204 -24.72 -5.81 -33.46
CA ALA A 204 -25.60 -5.19 -34.45
C ALA A 204 -27.03 -4.93 -33.94
N THR A 205 -27.51 -5.86 -33.12
CA THR A 205 -28.93 -5.96 -32.75
C THR A 205 -29.18 -5.81 -31.26
N ALA A 206 -28.12 -5.83 -30.43
CA ALA A 206 -28.25 -5.82 -28.98
C ALA A 206 -27.02 -5.22 -28.28
N ILE A 207 -27.22 -4.87 -27.01
CA ILE A 207 -26.13 -4.72 -26.04
C ILE A 207 -26.22 -5.94 -25.14
N ASP A 208 -25.19 -6.77 -25.18
CA ASP A 208 -25.11 -7.96 -24.35
C ASP A 208 -24.20 -7.70 -23.15
N ASN A 209 -24.65 -8.17 -21.99
CA ASN A 209 -23.94 -8.02 -20.73
C ASN A 209 -23.29 -9.35 -20.36
N TYR A 210 -22.02 -9.29 -19.98
CA TYR A 210 -21.18 -10.44 -19.68
C TYR A 210 -20.61 -10.27 -18.29
N ASP A 211 -20.87 -11.27 -17.46
CA ASP A 211 -20.30 -11.34 -16.12
C ASP A 211 -18.93 -12.00 -16.19
N ILE A 212 -17.92 -11.29 -15.72
CA ILE A 212 -16.53 -11.74 -15.68
C ILE A 212 -16.04 -11.76 -14.24
N THR A 213 -15.22 -12.73 -13.88
CA THR A 213 -14.58 -12.76 -12.55
C THR A 213 -13.20 -12.09 -12.62
N VAL A 214 -12.97 -11.15 -11.71
CA VAL A 214 -11.70 -10.43 -11.58
C VAL A 214 -11.18 -10.51 -10.14
N ASN A 215 -9.90 -10.20 -9.94
CA ASN A 215 -9.24 -10.21 -8.63
C ASN A 215 -9.27 -11.57 -7.91
N ASN A 216 -9.09 -12.66 -8.67
CA ASN A 216 -9.09 -14.03 -8.13
C ASN A 216 -7.89 -14.31 -7.20
N TYR A 217 -6.80 -13.55 -7.35
CA TYR A 217 -5.58 -13.73 -6.58
C TYR A 217 -5.33 -12.51 -5.69
N PRO A 218 -5.52 -12.63 -4.36
CA PRO A 218 -5.17 -11.58 -3.42
C PRO A 218 -3.70 -11.16 -3.57
N GLY A 219 -3.44 -9.85 -3.45
CA GLY A 219 -2.10 -9.31 -3.57
C GLY A 219 -1.55 -9.20 -5.00
N GLN A 220 -2.40 -9.41 -6.02
CA GLN A 220 -2.02 -9.27 -7.44
C GLN A 220 -2.96 -8.27 -8.13
N VAL A 221 -2.41 -7.46 -9.03
CA VAL A 221 -3.22 -6.51 -9.83
C VAL A 221 -3.78 -7.25 -11.04
N THR A 222 -5.09 -7.13 -11.27
CA THR A 222 -5.78 -7.79 -12.39
C THR A 222 -5.99 -6.82 -13.54
N PHE A 223 -5.66 -7.28 -14.74
CA PHE A 223 -6.04 -6.67 -16.01
C PHE A 223 -6.83 -7.68 -16.81
N THR A 224 -7.74 -7.24 -17.67
CA THR A 224 -8.55 -8.16 -18.48
C THR A 224 -8.54 -7.74 -19.93
N ARG A 225 -8.29 -8.69 -20.83
CA ARG A 225 -8.54 -8.55 -22.25
C ARG A 225 -9.86 -9.22 -22.59
N ILE A 226 -10.73 -8.49 -23.26
CA ILE A 226 -11.97 -8.98 -23.84
C ILE A 226 -11.84 -8.90 -25.35
N SER A 227 -12.23 -9.96 -26.05
CA SER A 227 -12.35 -10.01 -27.50
C SER A 227 -13.65 -10.69 -27.88
N ALA A 228 -14.44 -10.08 -28.76
CA ALA A 228 -15.63 -10.70 -29.30
C ALA A 228 -15.62 -10.58 -30.83
N ALA A 229 -15.92 -11.69 -31.50
CA ALA A 229 -16.20 -11.71 -32.93
C ALA A 229 -17.67 -11.32 -33.14
N LEU A 230 -17.90 -10.35 -34.03
CA LEU A 230 -19.21 -9.74 -34.27
C LEU A 230 -19.53 -9.78 -35.77
N THR A 231 -20.81 -9.78 -36.12
CA THR A 231 -21.23 -9.83 -37.53
C THR A 231 -21.46 -8.44 -38.12
N ASP A 232 -21.94 -7.47 -37.33
CA ASP A 232 -22.27 -6.10 -37.77
C ASP A 232 -22.17 -5.10 -36.60
N ASN A 233 -20.99 -4.93 -35.99
CA ASN A 233 -20.82 -3.96 -34.90
C ASN A 233 -21.07 -2.51 -35.41
N PRO A 234 -22.05 -1.76 -34.86
CA PRO A 234 -22.33 -0.41 -35.29
C PRO A 234 -21.28 0.59 -34.80
N LEU A 235 -20.42 0.21 -33.84
CA LEU A 235 -19.36 1.04 -33.33
C LEU A 235 -18.09 0.88 -34.18
N SER A 236 -17.52 2.01 -34.60
CA SER A 236 -16.20 2.08 -35.22
C SER A 236 -15.38 3.13 -34.50
N ASP A 237 -14.65 2.70 -33.48
CA ASP A 237 -13.83 3.57 -32.64
C ASP A 237 -12.58 2.82 -32.19
N THR A 238 -11.48 3.53 -32.02
CA THR A 238 -10.23 2.98 -31.52
C THR A 238 -9.52 4.04 -30.70
N PHE A 239 -9.20 3.68 -29.45
CA PHE A 239 -8.34 4.49 -28.60
C PHE A 239 -7.33 3.60 -27.89
N ASP A 240 -6.13 4.14 -27.70
CA ASP A 240 -5.04 3.49 -27.00
C ASP A 240 -4.43 4.50 -26.03
N ASN A 241 -4.79 4.38 -24.77
CA ASN A 241 -4.28 5.23 -23.70
C ASN A 241 -3.49 4.35 -22.72
N PRO A 242 -2.19 4.10 -22.98
CA PRO A 242 -1.33 3.38 -22.05
C PRO A 242 -1.51 3.84 -20.60
N LEU A 243 -1.77 2.90 -19.71
CA LEU A 243 -2.11 3.19 -18.33
C LEU A 243 -0.86 3.13 -17.47
N THR A 244 -0.54 4.25 -16.82
CA THR A 244 0.57 4.36 -15.87
C THR A 244 0.06 4.26 -14.44
N PHE A 245 0.74 3.46 -13.64
CA PHE A 245 0.36 3.19 -12.25
C PHE A 245 1.57 2.91 -11.37
N ARG A 246 1.39 3.11 -10.06
CA ARG A 246 2.32 2.67 -9.03
C ARG A 246 1.72 1.51 -8.26
N ILE A 247 2.52 0.50 -7.97
CA ILE A 247 2.19 -0.54 -6.98
C ILE A 247 2.95 -0.27 -5.68
N LEU A 248 2.35 -0.63 -4.55
CA LEU A 248 2.95 -0.60 -3.23
C LEU A 248 2.84 -2.00 -2.61
N ASP A 249 3.92 -2.52 -2.04
CA ASP A 249 3.88 -3.76 -1.27
C ASP A 249 3.59 -3.51 0.22
N ASN A 250 3.42 -4.59 0.98
CA ASN A 250 3.16 -4.52 2.41
C ASN A 250 4.32 -3.94 3.24
N LEU A 251 5.52 -3.76 2.67
CA LEU A 251 6.66 -3.13 3.35
C LEU A 251 6.81 -1.65 2.97
N GLY A 252 6.00 -1.16 2.02
CA GLY A 252 6.07 0.19 1.49
C GLY A 252 7.07 0.36 0.35
N ASN A 253 7.66 -0.73 -0.16
CA ASN A 253 8.41 -0.71 -1.41
C ASN A 253 7.45 -0.48 -2.58
N TYR A 254 7.94 0.10 -3.67
CA TYR A 254 7.06 0.55 -4.75
C TYR A 254 7.63 0.25 -6.13
N GLY A 255 6.78 0.20 -7.14
CA GLY A 255 7.20 0.12 -8.55
C GLY A 255 6.29 0.97 -9.42
N ASP A 256 6.86 1.67 -10.41
CA ASP A 256 6.13 2.52 -11.34
C ASP A 256 6.15 1.87 -12.73
N PHE A 257 4.98 1.60 -13.29
CA PHE A 257 4.84 0.83 -14.53
C PHE A 257 3.84 1.45 -15.49
N THR A 258 3.97 1.08 -16.76
CA THR A 258 2.96 1.34 -17.79
C THR A 258 2.51 0.04 -18.42
N VAL A 259 1.20 -0.18 -18.47
CA VAL A 259 0.59 -1.24 -19.28
C VAL A 259 0.08 -0.66 -20.60
N SER A 260 0.24 -1.42 -21.69
CA SER A 260 -0.21 -1.02 -23.02
C SER A 260 -0.70 -2.21 -23.81
N GLN A 261 -1.55 -1.94 -24.80
CA GLN A 261 -1.95 -2.95 -25.78
C GLN A 261 -0.75 -3.40 -26.65
N THR A 262 -0.81 -4.64 -27.13
CA THR A 262 0.06 -5.15 -28.19
C THR A 262 -0.67 -6.22 -29.01
N ASN A 263 -0.09 -6.61 -30.15
CA ASN A 263 -0.71 -7.51 -31.12
C ASN A 263 -2.13 -7.05 -31.51
N SER A 264 -2.26 -5.78 -31.88
CA SER A 264 -3.54 -5.19 -32.29
C SER A 264 -4.65 -5.38 -31.26
N PHE A 265 -4.39 -5.00 -30.00
CA PHE A 265 -5.32 -5.09 -28.87
C PHE A 265 -5.64 -6.51 -28.37
N ASN A 266 -5.01 -7.55 -28.93
CA ASN A 266 -5.28 -8.93 -28.50
C ASN A 266 -4.48 -9.34 -27.25
N THR A 267 -3.42 -8.62 -26.92
CA THR A 267 -2.55 -8.92 -25.77
C THR A 267 -2.10 -7.64 -25.08
N MET A 268 -1.56 -7.78 -23.87
CA MET A 268 -1.03 -6.67 -23.08
C MET A 268 0.46 -6.87 -22.79
N LYS A 269 1.17 -5.76 -22.63
CA LYS A 269 2.54 -5.74 -22.11
C LYS A 269 2.68 -4.70 -21.03
N ILE A 270 3.60 -4.94 -20.11
CA ILE A 270 4.00 -3.99 -19.08
C ILE A 270 5.46 -3.59 -19.29
N VAL A 271 5.78 -2.33 -19.03
CA VAL A 271 7.14 -1.76 -19.08
C VAL A 271 7.37 -0.90 -17.85
N ASP A 272 8.65 -0.66 -17.52
CA ASP A 272 9.00 0.36 -16.54
C ASP A 272 8.49 1.73 -17.00
N TYR A 273 7.76 2.45 -16.13
CA TYR A 273 7.44 3.84 -16.39
C TYR A 273 8.70 4.68 -16.12
N PRO A 274 9.09 5.59 -17.03
CA PRO A 274 10.32 6.36 -16.88
C PRO A 274 10.38 7.07 -15.52
N ALA A 275 11.57 7.02 -14.93
CA ALA A 275 12.02 8.01 -13.96
C ALA A 275 12.18 9.36 -14.66
#